data_AF-A0AAW2VLP6-F1
#
_entry.id   AF-A0AAW2VLP6-F1
#
_cell.length_a   1.000
_cell.length_b   1.000
_cell.length_c   1.000
_cell.angle_alpha   90.00
_cell.angle_beta   90.00
_cell.angle_gamma   90.00
#
_symmetry.space_group_name_H-M   'P 1'
#
loop_
_entity.id
_entity.type
_entity.pdbx_description
1 polymer ?
#
loop_
_entity_poly.entity_id
_entity_poly.type
_entity_poly.pdbx_seq_one_letter_code
_entity_poly.pdbx_strand_id
1 'polypeptide(L)'
;MVQHLPQPWIPLDIQPISSNTNDWHAPIICWIDESHLLGDRWEATKIKTRAIRFLMQGGMLYKKSFTHPLLRCLSQEEGLHLLKEIHEGCCGSHIETWALANKALRAGYFWPTMKQDAHYLGNKCKKCQKHATIIHQPAEPLNIMLSPCPFSQCGMDIVGPFPLAPGQNSLPLTISQSGWKQSLLSISRKGKS
;
A
#
# COMPACT_ATOMS: atom_id res chain seq x y z
N MET A 1 28.28 30.91 -12.93
CA MET A 1 28.41 29.76 -12.00
C MET A 1 27.55 28.63 -12.53
N VAL A 2 28.17 27.60 -13.12
CA VAL A 2 27.46 26.39 -13.55
C VAL A 2 27.13 25.62 -12.28
N GLN A 3 25.86 25.61 -11.88
CA GLN A 3 25.41 24.79 -10.78
C GLN A 3 25.52 23.32 -11.23
N HIS A 4 26.60 22.66 -10.83
CA HIS A 4 26.72 21.22 -10.98
C HIS A 4 25.56 20.56 -10.21
N LEU A 5 24.66 19.91 -10.96
CA LEU A 5 23.54 19.18 -10.39
C LEU A 5 24.11 17.94 -9.67
N PRO A 6 23.76 17.67 -8.40
CA PRO A 6 24.20 16.47 -7.73
C PRO A 6 23.72 15.25 -8.53
N GLN A 7 24.66 14.39 -8.92
CA GLN A 7 24.36 13.14 -9.59
C GLN A 7 23.44 12.30 -8.68
N PRO A 8 22.42 11.62 -9.23
CA PRO A 8 21.56 10.76 -8.44
C PRO A 8 22.42 9.69 -7.75
N TRP A 9 22.17 9.46 -6.45
CA TRP A 9 23.00 8.58 -5.61
C TRP A 9 22.93 7.10 -6.00
N ILE A 10 21.95 6.72 -6.82
CA ILE A 10 21.89 5.41 -7.47
C ILE A 10 22.40 5.64 -8.90
N PRO A 11 23.61 5.17 -9.25
CA PRO A 11 24.04 5.07 -10.63
C PRO A 11 23.17 3.99 -11.27
N LEU A 12 22.17 4.42 -12.01
CA LEU A 12 21.53 3.53 -12.95
C LEU A 12 22.21 3.73 -14.29
N ASP A 13 22.66 2.63 -14.89
CA ASP A 13 22.97 2.56 -16.33
C ASP A 13 21.67 2.65 -17.16
N ILE A 14 20.75 3.56 -16.78
CA ILE A 14 19.58 3.89 -17.57
C ILE A 14 20.07 4.79 -18.70
N GLN A 15 20.11 4.19 -19.89
CA GLN A 15 20.35 4.80 -21.19
C GLN A 15 19.47 6.05 -21.39
N PRO A 16 19.81 6.95 -22.33
CA PRO A 16 18.91 8.02 -22.73
C PRO A 16 17.49 7.49 -22.97
N ILE A 17 16.49 8.26 -22.54
CA ILE A 17 15.07 7.93 -22.63
C ILE A 17 14.80 7.38 -24.04
N SER A 18 14.50 6.08 -24.14
CA SER A 18 14.12 5.50 -25.42
C SER A 18 12.86 6.23 -25.87
N SER A 19 12.89 6.82 -27.07
CA SER A 19 11.80 7.59 -27.67
C SER A 19 10.62 6.68 -28.03
N ASN A 20 9.99 6.04 -27.04
CA ASN A 20 8.75 5.33 -27.25
C ASN A 20 7.64 6.36 -27.36
N THR A 21 7.02 6.47 -28.53
CA THR A 21 6.01 7.48 -28.85
C THR A 21 4.74 7.37 -28.00
N ASN A 22 4.60 6.28 -27.24
CA ASN A 22 3.45 6.01 -26.37
C ASN A 22 3.68 6.42 -24.90
N ASP A 23 4.85 6.97 -24.57
CA ASP A 23 5.17 7.34 -23.19
C ASP A 23 4.56 8.69 -22.79
N TRP A 24 4.22 8.82 -21.50
CA TRP A 24 3.57 10.00 -20.92
C TRP A 24 4.32 11.31 -21.15
N HIS A 25 5.64 11.25 -21.35
CA HIS A 25 6.52 12.39 -21.54
C HIS A 25 6.68 12.78 -23.02
N ALA A 26 6.31 11.92 -23.98
CA ALA A 26 6.38 12.21 -25.40
C ALA A 26 5.71 13.55 -25.80
N PRO A 27 4.44 13.85 -25.43
CA PRO A 27 3.83 15.14 -25.80
C PRO A 27 4.51 16.35 -25.13
N ILE A 28 5.20 16.15 -24.01
CA ILE A 28 5.94 17.20 -23.31
C ILE A 28 7.26 17.48 -24.04
N ILE A 29 7.97 16.44 -24.44
CA ILE A 29 9.21 16.54 -25.24
C ILE A 29 8.89 17.22 -26.57
N CYS A 30 7.86 16.76 -27.29
CA CYS A 30 7.48 17.36 -28.57
C CYS A 30 7.14 18.86 -28.46
N TRP A 31 6.57 19.28 -27.34
CA TRP A 31 6.29 20.71 -27.08
C TRP A 31 7.57 21.50 -26.80
N ILE A 32 8.51 20.95 -26.03
CA ILE A 32 9.76 21.63 -25.67
C ILE A 32 10.71 21.73 -26.86
N ASP A 33 10.76 20.70 -27.70
CA ASP A 33 11.62 20.64 -28.89
C ASP A 33 10.99 21.34 -30.12
N GLU A 34 9.89 22.08 -29.93
CA GLU A 34 9.16 22.84 -30.97
C GLU A 34 8.73 22.01 -32.20
N SER A 35 8.69 20.68 -32.08
CA SER A 35 8.16 19.80 -33.11
C SER A 35 6.63 19.89 -33.12
N HIS A 36 6.12 20.85 -33.90
CA HIS A 36 4.76 21.00 -34.42
C HIS A 36 3.66 20.27 -33.62
N LEU A 37 3.04 20.95 -32.65
CA LEU A 37 1.73 20.56 -32.16
C LEU A 37 0.68 20.86 -33.23
N LEU A 38 0.47 19.92 -34.15
CA LEU A 38 -0.73 19.89 -34.97
C LEU A 38 -1.85 19.30 -34.12
N GLY A 39 -2.60 20.16 -33.43
CA GLY A 39 -3.68 19.73 -32.54
C GLY A 39 -4.64 20.87 -32.16
N ASP A 40 -5.78 20.48 -31.61
CA ASP A 40 -6.80 21.41 -31.11
C ASP A 40 -6.21 22.44 -30.13
N ARG A 41 -6.70 23.69 -30.21
CA ARG A 41 -6.21 24.85 -29.43
C ARG A 41 -6.24 24.55 -27.92
N TRP A 42 -7.22 23.79 -27.46
CA TRP A 42 -7.37 23.39 -26.06
C TRP A 42 -6.27 22.42 -25.60
N GLU A 43 -6.03 21.34 -26.36
CA GLU A 43 -4.98 20.37 -26.04
C GLU A 43 -3.58 20.99 -26.09
N ALA A 44 -3.32 21.88 -27.06
CA ALA A 44 -2.08 22.64 -27.10
C ALA A 44 -1.88 23.53 -25.84
N THR A 45 -2.94 24.19 -25.37
CA THR A 45 -2.88 25.03 -24.16
C THR A 45 -2.62 24.20 -22.90
N LYS A 46 -3.22 23.02 -22.80
CA LYS A 46 -3.05 22.07 -21.69
C LYS A 46 -1.62 21.52 -21.65
N ILE A 47 -1.07 21.11 -22.80
CA ILE A 47 0.32 20.64 -22.91
C ILE A 47 1.28 21.77 -22.56
N LYS A 48 1.08 22.98 -23.10
CA LYS A 48 1.87 24.17 -22.77
C LYS A 48 1.94 24.41 -21.27
N THR A 49 0.78 24.39 -20.60
CA THR A 49 0.69 24.63 -19.16
C THR A 49 1.43 23.55 -18.35
N ARG A 50 1.38 22.28 -18.78
CA ARG A 50 2.14 21.19 -18.16
C ARG A 50 3.64 21.33 -18.40
N ALA A 51 4.04 21.65 -19.63
CA ALA A 51 5.43 21.69 -20.07
C ALA A 51 6.28 22.76 -19.37
N ILE A 52 5.68 23.85 -18.87
CA ILE A 52 6.38 24.89 -18.07
C ILE A 52 7.16 24.29 -16.90
N ARG A 53 6.65 23.19 -16.33
CA ARG A 53 7.23 22.47 -15.19
C ARG A 53 8.40 21.57 -15.57
N PHE A 54 8.76 21.51 -16.84
CA PHE A 54 9.81 20.63 -17.35
C PHE A 54 10.89 21.43 -18.09
N LEU A 55 12.03 20.78 -18.32
CA LEU A 55 13.20 21.31 -19.02
C LEU A 55 13.92 20.16 -19.71
N MET A 56 14.38 20.37 -20.94
CA MET A 56 15.30 19.47 -21.63
C MET A 56 16.74 19.88 -21.34
N GLN A 57 17.58 18.94 -20.90
CA GLN A 57 19.00 19.16 -20.65
C GLN A 57 19.79 17.90 -21.00
N GLY A 58 20.80 18.03 -21.87
CA GLY A 58 21.65 16.89 -22.27
C GLY A 58 20.88 15.72 -22.91
N GLY A 59 19.81 16.01 -23.66
CA GLY A 59 18.94 14.99 -24.26
C GLY A 59 18.01 14.27 -23.28
N MET A 60 17.93 14.73 -22.03
CA MET A 60 17.08 14.15 -20.99
C MET A 60 16.03 15.15 -20.52
N LEU A 61 14.83 14.66 -20.24
CA LEU A 61 13.75 15.45 -19.68
C LEU A 61 13.89 15.53 -18.16
N TYR A 62 13.82 16.74 -17.62
CA TYR A 62 13.82 17.01 -16.19
C TYR A 62 12.54 17.73 -15.77
N LYS A 63 12.05 17.43 -14.57
CA LYS A 63 10.98 18.17 -13.91
C LYS A 63 11.56 19.16 -12.90
N LYS A 64 11.09 20.39 -12.98
CA LYS A 64 11.33 21.45 -12.01
C LYS A 64 10.55 21.14 -10.73
N SER A 65 11.26 20.94 -9.63
CA SER A 65 10.67 20.82 -8.29
C SER A 65 10.95 22.08 -7.47
N PHE A 66 10.02 22.40 -6.58
CA PHE A 66 10.19 23.50 -5.63
C PHE A 66 11.12 23.12 -4.48
N THR A 67 11.01 21.89 -3.98
CA THR A 67 11.73 21.40 -2.79
C THR A 67 12.97 20.56 -3.10
N HIS A 68 13.14 20.13 -4.35
CA HIS A 68 14.23 19.24 -4.77
C HIS A 68 15.01 19.85 -5.94
N PRO A 69 16.27 19.43 -6.16
CA PRO A 69 16.96 19.66 -7.44
C PRO A 69 16.16 19.12 -8.63
N LEU A 70 16.55 19.47 -9.85
CA LEU A 70 15.91 18.95 -11.07
C LEU A 70 15.76 17.42 -11.00
N LEU A 71 14.54 16.94 -11.18
CA LEU A 71 14.22 15.51 -11.12
C LEU A 71 14.27 14.93 -12.53
N ARG A 72 15.11 13.93 -12.78
CA ARG A 72 15.15 13.20 -14.06
C ARG A 72 13.83 12.47 -14.27
N CYS A 73 13.18 12.73 -15.40
CA CYS A 73 11.97 12.05 -15.80
C CYS A 73 12.31 10.65 -16.35
N LEU A 74 11.57 9.64 -15.89
CA LEU A 74 11.70 8.26 -16.35
C LEU A 74 10.46 7.82 -17.13
N SER A 75 10.63 6.82 -17.99
CA SER A 75 9.50 6.04 -18.48
C SER A 75 8.85 5.24 -17.33
N GLN A 76 7.64 4.74 -17.55
CA GLN A 76 6.98 3.92 -16.53
C GLN A 76 7.75 2.62 -16.27
N GLU A 77 8.32 2.03 -17.32
CA GLU A 77 9.12 0.80 -17.25
C GLU A 77 10.42 1.00 -16.45
N GLU A 78 11.16 2.08 -16.76
CA GLU A 78 12.37 2.47 -16.03
C GLU A 78 12.05 2.78 -14.55
N GLY A 79 10.95 3.48 -14.31
CA GLY A 79 10.49 3.80 -12.95
C GLY A 79 10.14 2.55 -12.15
N LEU A 80 9.46 1.57 -12.76
CA LEU A 80 9.17 0.28 -12.14
C LEU A 80 10.44 -0.52 -11.83
N HIS A 81 11.41 -0.53 -12.75
CA HIS A 81 12.69 -1.18 -12.53
C HIS A 81 13.44 -0.53 -11.34
N LEU A 82 13.50 0.80 -11.32
CA LEU A 82 14.09 1.56 -10.21
C LEU A 82 13.41 1.26 -8.88
N LEU A 83 12.08 1.24 -8.82
CA LEU A 83 11.35 0.89 -7.60
C LEU A 83 11.69 -0.52 -7.13
N LYS A 84 11.82 -1.47 -8.06
CA LYS A 84 12.19 -2.85 -7.75
C LYS A 84 13.61 -2.94 -7.19
N GLU A 85 14.58 -2.25 -7.77
CA GLU A 85 15.95 -2.16 -7.25
C GLU A 85 15.99 -1.56 -5.84
N ILE A 86 15.24 -0.48 -5.58
CA ILE A 86 15.18 0.13 -4.25
C ILE A 86 14.47 -0.79 -3.23
N HIS A 87 13.48 -1.55 -3.67
CA HIS A 87 12.66 -2.41 -2.82
C HIS A 87 13.33 -3.76 -2.49
N GLU A 88 13.91 -4.41 -3.50
CA GLU A 88 14.43 -5.79 -3.46
C GLU A 88 15.95 -5.88 -3.63
N GLY A 89 16.65 -4.77 -3.90
CA GLY A 89 18.10 -4.77 -4.10
C GLY A 89 18.88 -5.25 -2.87
N CYS A 90 20.21 -5.25 -2.98
CA CYS A 90 21.09 -5.79 -1.93
C CYS A 90 20.89 -5.14 -0.53
N CYS A 91 20.37 -3.90 -0.50
CA CYS A 91 20.00 -3.16 0.70
C CYS A 91 18.49 -2.84 0.75
N GLY A 92 17.66 -3.67 0.14
CA GLY A 92 16.20 -3.50 0.05
C GLY A 92 15.56 -3.52 1.43
N SER A 93 15.03 -2.38 1.86
CA SER A 93 14.52 -2.21 3.23
C SER A 93 13.01 -2.50 3.37
N HIS A 94 12.40 -3.17 2.38
CA HIS A 94 10.97 -3.55 2.34
C HIS A 94 10.04 -2.46 2.88
N ILE A 95 10.34 -1.21 2.53
CA ILE A 95 9.72 -0.02 3.14
C ILE A 95 8.28 0.08 2.68
N GLU A 96 7.45 0.74 3.50
CA GLU A 96 6.14 1.24 3.09
C GLU A 96 6.16 1.87 1.69
N THR A 97 5.08 1.61 0.96
CA THR A 97 4.91 1.96 -0.46
C THR A 97 5.08 3.46 -0.73
N TRP A 98 4.58 4.30 0.17
CA TRP A 98 4.76 5.76 0.10
C TRP A 98 6.22 6.18 0.25
N ALA A 99 6.91 5.60 1.23
CA ALA A 99 8.31 5.93 1.49
C ALA A 99 9.24 5.40 0.39
N LEU A 100 8.86 4.32 -0.31
CA LEU A 100 9.56 3.86 -1.52
C LEU A 100 9.51 4.92 -2.64
N ALA A 101 8.33 5.46 -2.95
CA ALA A 101 8.18 6.52 -3.95
C ALA A 101 8.95 7.80 -3.53
N ASN A 102 8.91 8.16 -2.25
CA ASN A 102 9.68 9.31 -1.75
C ASN A 102 11.18 9.09 -1.81
N LYS A 103 11.66 7.86 -1.63
CA LYS A 103 13.08 7.53 -1.78
C LYS A 103 13.54 7.71 -3.22
N ALA A 104 12.72 7.30 -4.20
CA ALA A 104 12.96 7.59 -5.62
C ALA A 104 12.94 9.10 -5.94
N LEU A 105 11.99 9.86 -5.38
CA LEU A 105 11.94 11.32 -5.51
C LEU A 105 13.19 11.99 -4.95
N ARG A 106 13.61 11.61 -3.73
CA ARG A 106 14.82 12.12 -3.08
C ARG A 106 16.09 11.70 -3.82
N ALA A 107 16.04 10.58 -4.54
CA ALA A 107 17.10 10.15 -5.43
C ALA A 107 17.21 10.98 -6.71
N GLY A 108 16.25 11.87 -6.98
CA GLY A 108 16.25 12.72 -8.16
C GLY A 108 15.47 12.15 -9.34
N TYR A 109 14.57 11.19 -9.13
CA TYR A 109 13.79 10.56 -10.21
C TYR A 109 12.30 10.89 -10.10
N PHE A 110 11.63 11.03 -11.25
CA PHE A 110 10.19 11.34 -11.32
C PHE A 110 9.48 10.63 -12.48
N TRP A 111 8.27 10.16 -12.22
CA TRP A 111 7.26 9.84 -13.25
C TRP A 111 5.85 9.95 -12.65
N PRO A 112 4.79 10.20 -13.44
CA PRO A 112 3.46 10.55 -12.94
C PRO A 112 2.82 9.49 -12.03
N THR A 113 3.03 8.21 -12.35
CA THR A 113 2.39 7.07 -11.68
C THR A 113 3.23 6.50 -10.54
N MET A 114 4.38 7.11 -10.19
CA MET A 114 5.34 6.51 -9.24
C MET A 114 4.76 6.09 -7.89
N LYS A 115 3.76 6.82 -7.38
CA LYS A 115 3.08 6.49 -6.13
C LYS A 115 2.20 5.25 -6.28
N GLN A 116 1.47 5.17 -7.39
CA GLN A 116 0.62 4.03 -7.72
C GLN A 116 1.45 2.79 -8.00
N ASP A 117 2.53 2.96 -8.76
CA ASP A 117 3.48 1.89 -9.09
C ASP A 117 4.18 1.35 -7.82
N ALA A 118 4.59 2.23 -6.90
CA ALA A 118 5.16 1.83 -5.61
C ALA A 118 4.13 1.07 -4.74
N HIS A 119 2.88 1.52 -4.74
CA HIS A 119 1.79 0.83 -4.05
C HIS A 119 1.52 -0.56 -4.63
N TYR A 120 1.44 -0.66 -5.96
CA TYR A 120 1.29 -1.92 -6.67
C TYR A 120 2.42 -2.90 -6.35
N LEU A 121 3.66 -2.43 -6.35
CA LEU A 121 4.83 -3.25 -6.07
C LEU A 121 4.81 -3.78 -4.62
N GLY A 122 4.56 -2.91 -3.63
CA GLY A 122 4.48 -3.35 -2.23
C GLY A 122 3.33 -4.31 -1.97
N ASN A 123 2.17 -4.09 -2.62
CA ASN A 123 1.03 -5.01 -2.51
C ASN A 123 1.30 -6.38 -3.13
N LYS A 124 2.16 -6.48 -4.16
CA LYS A 124 2.56 -7.76 -4.75
C LYS A 124 3.70 -8.45 -4.00
N CYS A 125 4.41 -7.75 -3.14
CA CYS A 125 5.54 -8.30 -2.41
C CYS A 125 5.08 -9.22 -1.27
N LYS A 126 5.28 -10.54 -1.44
CA LYS A 126 4.92 -11.55 -0.42
C LYS A 126 5.62 -11.31 0.92
N LYS A 127 6.87 -10.82 0.89
CA LYS A 127 7.63 -10.51 2.12
C LYS A 127 6.98 -9.35 2.87
N CYS A 128 6.56 -8.30 2.17
CA CYS A 128 5.82 -7.19 2.77
C CYS A 128 4.45 -7.64 3.30
N GLN A 129 3.71 -8.44 2.52
CA GLN A 129 2.40 -8.96 2.96
C GLN A 129 2.50 -9.80 4.24
N LYS A 130 3.50 -10.68 4.35
CA LYS A 130 3.68 -11.55 5.52
C LYS A 130 4.02 -10.77 6.79
N HIS A 131 4.73 -9.66 6.68
CA HIS A 131 5.20 -8.86 7.81
C HIS A 131 4.45 -7.52 7.93
N ALA A 132 3.33 -7.36 7.21
CA ALA A 132 2.50 -6.18 7.33
C ALA A 132 1.85 -6.14 8.72
N THR A 133 1.92 -4.99 9.39
CA THR A 133 1.27 -4.79 10.68
C THR A 133 -0.25 -4.89 10.50
N ILE A 134 -0.88 -5.84 11.18
CA ILE A 134 -2.34 -5.91 11.28
C ILE A 134 -2.77 -4.77 12.19
N ILE A 135 -3.49 -3.79 11.65
CA ILE A 135 -4.09 -2.73 12.46
C ILE A 135 -5.27 -3.36 13.20
N HIS A 136 -5.09 -3.65 14.48
CA HIS A 136 -6.16 -4.09 15.38
C HIS A 136 -7.05 -2.90 15.73
N GLN A 137 -7.91 -2.50 14.79
CA GLN A 137 -9.04 -1.63 15.15
C GLN A 137 -10.04 -2.46 15.97
N PRO A 138 -10.50 -1.97 17.14
CA PRO A 138 -11.53 -2.65 17.89
C PRO A 138 -12.77 -2.78 17.01
N ALA A 139 -13.34 -3.98 16.97
CA ALA A 139 -14.59 -4.21 16.25
C ALA A 139 -15.66 -3.25 16.79
N GLU A 140 -16.36 -2.56 15.88
CA GLU A 140 -17.51 -1.76 16.26
C GLU A 140 -18.57 -2.68 16.89
N PRO A 141 -19.13 -2.33 18.06
CA PRO A 141 -20.12 -3.17 18.71
C PRO A 141 -21.35 -3.32 17.82
N LEU A 142 -21.59 -4.54 17.34
CA LEU A 142 -22.79 -4.85 16.57
C LEU A 142 -24.01 -4.70 17.48
N ASN A 143 -24.96 -3.85 17.09
CA ASN A 143 -26.23 -3.72 17.79
C ASN A 143 -27.10 -4.93 17.44
N ILE A 144 -27.15 -5.92 18.32
CA ILE A 144 -27.97 -7.12 18.14
C ILE A 144 -29.43 -6.73 18.42
N MET A 145 -30.29 -6.84 17.41
CA MET A 145 -31.74 -6.72 17.62
C MET A 145 -32.19 -7.91 18.49
N LEU A 146 -32.46 -7.63 19.75
CA LEU A 146 -32.95 -8.63 20.69
C LEU A 146 -34.41 -8.96 20.34
N SER A 147 -34.68 -10.24 20.13
CA SER A 147 -36.04 -10.76 20.02
C SER A 147 -36.76 -10.67 21.38
N PRO A 148 -38.05 -10.27 21.43
CA PRO A 148 -38.81 -10.14 22.67
C PRO A 148 -39.14 -11.47 23.36
N CYS A 149 -38.86 -12.61 22.69
CA CYS A 149 -39.14 -13.92 23.26
C CYS A 149 -38.05 -14.34 24.26
N PRO A 150 -38.39 -14.74 25.49
CA PRO A 150 -37.46 -15.47 26.32
C PRO A 150 -37.09 -16.77 25.56
N PHE A 151 -35.82 -17.16 25.58
CA PHE A 151 -35.23 -18.34 24.91
C PHE A 151 -34.87 -18.26 23.42
N SER A 152 -35.18 -17.19 22.68
CA SER A 152 -34.85 -17.13 21.25
C SER A 152 -33.38 -16.77 20.95
N GLN A 153 -32.62 -16.28 21.93
CA GLN A 153 -31.18 -16.07 21.83
C GLN A 153 -30.49 -16.53 23.13
N CYS A 154 -29.64 -17.55 23.05
CA CYS A 154 -28.77 -17.96 24.15
C CYS A 154 -27.32 -18.02 23.65
N GLY A 155 -26.40 -17.40 24.39
CA GLY A 155 -24.96 -17.55 24.16
C GLY A 155 -24.45 -18.74 24.96
N MET A 156 -23.80 -19.69 24.29
CA MET A 156 -23.08 -20.78 24.95
C MET A 156 -21.60 -20.43 24.92
N ASP A 157 -20.96 -20.41 26.08
CA ASP A 157 -19.51 -20.25 26.20
C ASP A 157 -18.93 -21.42 27.00
N ILE A 158 -17.80 -21.94 26.54
CA ILE A 158 -17.08 -23.03 27.23
C ILE A 158 -15.97 -22.37 28.04
N VAL A 159 -16.20 -22.25 29.34
CA VAL A 159 -15.16 -21.80 30.27
C VAL A 159 -14.10 -22.90 30.38
N GLY A 160 -12.82 -22.50 30.26
CA GLY A 160 -11.64 -23.36 30.11
C GLY A 160 -11.40 -24.38 31.25
N PRO A 161 -10.33 -25.20 31.14
CA PRO A 161 -10.20 -26.45 31.90
C PRO A 161 -10.27 -26.22 33.41
N PHE A 162 -11.29 -26.80 34.03
CA PHE A 162 -11.48 -26.78 35.47
C PHE A 162 -10.51 -27.75 36.16
N PRO A 163 -10.05 -27.43 37.39
CA PRO A 163 -9.24 -28.37 38.15
C PRO A 163 -10.04 -29.66 38.39
N LEU A 164 -9.45 -30.81 38.05
CA LEU A 164 -10.04 -32.11 38.29
C LEU A 164 -10.11 -32.36 39.81
N ALA A 165 -11.32 -32.42 40.35
CA ALA A 165 -11.54 -32.98 41.68
C ALA A 165 -11.30 -34.49 41.64
N PRO A 166 -10.69 -35.12 42.68
CA PRO A 166 -10.49 -36.56 42.71
C PRO A 166 -11.83 -37.30 42.65
N GLY A 167 -12.11 -37.97 41.52
CA GLY A 167 -13.26 -38.88 41.39
C GLY A 167 -14.49 -38.39 40.59
N GLN A 168 -14.40 -37.31 39.81
CA GLN A 168 -15.56 -36.80 39.04
C GLN A 168 -15.27 -36.59 37.55
N ASN A 169 -16.06 -37.23 36.68
CA ASN A 169 -15.87 -37.27 35.22
C ASN A 169 -16.78 -36.28 34.46
N SER A 170 -17.28 -35.22 35.09
CA SER A 170 -18.26 -34.31 34.49
C SER A 170 -17.74 -32.88 34.40
N LEU A 171 -17.63 -32.35 33.18
CA LEU A 171 -17.39 -30.93 32.93
C LEU A 171 -18.68 -30.15 33.24
N PRO A 172 -18.66 -29.15 34.14
CA PRO A 172 -19.83 -28.30 34.36
C PRO A 172 -20.02 -27.36 33.16
N LEU A 173 -21.17 -27.46 32.49
CA LEU A 173 -21.62 -26.47 31.50
C LEU A 173 -22.37 -25.36 32.25
N THR A 174 -21.91 -24.12 32.15
CA THR A 174 -22.62 -22.96 32.71
C THR A 174 -23.26 -22.18 31.58
N ILE A 175 -24.60 -22.07 31.59
CA ILE A 175 -25.34 -21.22 30.66
C ILE A 175 -25.56 -19.87 31.35
N SER A 176 -24.94 -18.81 30.84
CA SER A 176 -25.16 -17.45 31.34
C SER A 176 -26.23 -16.76 30.49
N GLN A 177 -27.34 -16.34 31.12
CA GLN A 177 -28.34 -15.50 30.48
C GLN A 177 -28.15 -14.06 30.93
N SER A 178 -28.25 -13.12 29.99
CA SER A 178 -28.19 -11.69 30.27
C SER A 178 -29.31 -11.28 31.22
N GLY A 179 -28.97 -11.08 32.50
CA GLY A 179 -29.79 -10.38 33.48
C GLY A 179 -30.33 -11.21 34.65
N TRP A 180 -30.30 -12.55 34.61
CA TRP A 180 -30.74 -13.38 35.74
C TRP A 180 -29.85 -14.61 35.91
N LYS A 181 -29.23 -14.73 37.10
CA LYS A 181 -28.52 -15.96 37.49
C LYS A 181 -29.54 -16.99 37.97
N GLN A 182 -29.77 -18.04 37.20
CA GLN A 182 -30.31 -19.29 37.73
C GLN A 182 -29.25 -20.38 37.62
N SER A 183 -28.92 -20.96 38.78
CA SER A 183 -28.07 -22.12 38.90
C SER A 183 -28.91 -23.39 39.01
N LEU A 184 -28.48 -24.41 38.27
CA LEU A 184 -28.56 -25.87 38.48
C LEU A 184 -29.23 -26.62 37.33
N LEU A 185 -28.45 -27.51 36.71
CA LEU A 185 -28.84 -28.87 36.31
C LEU A 185 -27.55 -29.68 36.09
N SER A 186 -27.29 -30.65 36.97
CA SER A 186 -26.23 -31.64 36.78
C SER A 186 -26.79 -32.85 36.03
N ILE A 187 -26.33 -33.09 34.80
CA ILE A 187 -26.68 -34.30 34.05
C ILE A 187 -25.68 -35.40 34.44
N SER A 188 -26.14 -36.36 35.25
CA SER A 188 -25.39 -37.58 35.54
C SER A 188 -25.65 -38.63 34.46
N ARG A 189 -24.62 -38.99 33.68
CA ARG A 189 -24.66 -40.17 32.81
C ARG A 189 -24.50 -41.42 33.68
N LYS A 190 -25.60 -42.10 34.01
CA LYS A 190 -25.55 -43.51 34.42
C LYS A 190 -25.22 -44.36 33.19
N GLY A 191 -23.98 -44.83 33.10
CA GLY A 191 -23.63 -45.95 32.23
C GLY A 191 -24.39 -47.19 32.70
N LYS A 192 -25.14 -47.81 31.78
CA LYS A 192 -25.69 -49.15 31.98
C LYS A 192 -24.56 -50.16 31.72
N SER A 193 -24.31 -51.02 32.71
CA SER A 193 -23.67 -52.33 32.52
C SER A 193 -24.54 -53.23 31.65
#